data_AF-A0A8T6WH44-F1
#
_entry.id   AF-A0A8T6WH44-F1
#
_cell.length_a   1.000
_cell.length_b   1.000
_cell.length_c   1.000
_cell.angle_alpha   90.00
_cell.angle_beta   90.00
_cell.angle_gamma   90.00
#
_symmetry.space_group_name_H-M   'P 1'
#
loop_
_entity.id
_entity.type
_entity.pdbx_description
1 polymer ?
#
loop_
_entity_poly.entity_id
_entity_poly.type
_entity_poly.pdbx_seq_one_letter_code
_entity_poly.pdbx_strand_id
1 'polypeptide(L)'
;MKERGQTFGHGDAHYLPIEYARQLNPRICDRVPECIRAARLALREGADFIKVMTSGGVMSQRDRPEYTQFTLEEIKAIVREAEKVGTFVTAHCQGTETIKLSIQGGIRTSEHAFYPDEEAIEMALEKDVAFVPTLSISQQIIRGGVEAGYPSWAVEKAEEAWEESCKTVERSHRAGVPICAATDFCGSPLLKFGQNAMELELLVDKCHFKPMEAIVAATRNATQYACNLGDKIGPVEENKLADIIIVDGDPLKDIALLQDVEEVEMVMKNGVIEVDRRL
;
A
#
# COMPACT_ATOMS: atom_id res chain seq x y z
N MET A 1 -1.94 10.92 4.38
CA MET A 1 -1.53 9.73 5.17
C MET A 1 -0.46 10.13 6.20
N LYS A 2 -0.52 9.62 7.42
CA LYS A 2 0.57 9.73 8.42
C LYS A 2 0.81 8.38 9.10
N GLU A 3 2.05 7.91 9.06
CA GLU A 3 2.50 6.59 9.53
C GLU A 3 2.82 6.57 11.03
N ARG A 4 2.56 5.43 11.69
CA ARG A 4 2.90 5.19 13.09
C ARG A 4 3.42 3.78 13.32
N GLY A 5 4.52 3.66 14.05
CA GLY A 5 5.07 2.40 14.53
C GLY A 5 5.09 2.35 16.05
N GLN A 6 5.52 1.21 16.59
CA GLN A 6 5.86 1.04 18.01
C GLN A 6 7.38 1.07 18.21
N THR A 7 7.85 1.11 19.45
CA THR A 7 9.26 0.92 19.75
C THR A 7 9.71 -0.50 19.31
N PHE A 8 10.91 -0.63 18.74
CA PHE A 8 11.38 -1.86 18.07
C PHE A 8 10.55 -2.23 16.82
N GLY A 9 9.81 -1.24 16.29
CA GLY A 9 8.86 -1.41 15.20
C GLY A 9 9.40 -1.03 13.82
N HIS A 10 8.63 -1.34 12.77
CA HIS A 10 8.91 -0.75 11.47
C HIS A 10 8.69 0.77 11.52
N GLY A 11 9.62 1.51 10.93
CA GLY A 11 9.71 2.96 11.07
C GLY A 11 10.49 3.44 12.31
N ASP A 12 11.00 2.55 13.17
CA ASP A 12 11.96 2.89 14.23
C ASP A 12 13.41 2.80 13.74
N ALA A 13 14.23 3.79 14.11
CA ALA A 13 15.63 3.87 13.72
C ALA A 13 16.52 3.09 14.71
N HIS A 14 16.48 1.75 14.64
CA HIS A 14 17.15 0.82 15.57
C HIS A 14 18.67 1.02 15.76
N TYR A 15 19.32 1.71 14.83
CA TYR A 15 20.75 2.01 14.83
C TYR A 15 21.10 3.33 15.55
N LEU A 16 20.11 4.07 16.04
CA LEU A 16 20.29 5.28 16.82
C LEU A 16 19.85 5.06 18.27
N PRO A 17 20.40 5.82 19.25
CA PRO A 17 19.84 5.86 20.58
C PRO A 17 18.37 6.31 20.56
N ILE A 18 17.55 5.80 21.49
CA ILE A 18 16.09 5.97 21.48
C ILE A 18 15.66 7.44 21.52
N GLU A 19 16.43 8.31 22.17
CA GLU A 19 16.17 9.75 22.24
C GLU A 19 16.25 10.40 20.86
N TYR A 20 17.22 10.00 20.03
CA TYR A 20 17.37 10.49 18.67
C TYR A 20 16.35 9.84 17.72
N ALA A 21 16.09 8.54 17.87
CA ALA A 21 15.08 7.85 17.07
C ALA A 21 13.69 8.50 17.24
N ARG A 22 13.31 8.86 18.47
CA ARG A 22 12.06 9.58 18.76
C ARG A 22 12.02 11.01 18.26
N GLN A 23 13.17 11.67 18.12
CA GLN A 23 13.23 12.99 17.48
C GLN A 23 13.06 12.90 15.97
N LEU A 24 13.66 11.89 15.33
CA LEU A 24 13.52 11.65 13.89
C LEU A 24 12.13 11.17 13.52
N ASN A 25 11.55 10.30 14.35
CA ASN A 25 10.18 9.82 14.20
C ASN A 25 9.37 10.04 15.48
N PRO A 26 8.77 11.23 15.66
CA PRO A 26 7.91 11.52 16.83
C PRO A 26 6.59 10.74 16.81
N ARG A 27 6.41 9.82 15.86
CA ARG A 27 5.17 9.07 15.61
C ARG A 27 5.24 7.63 16.13
N ILE A 28 6.33 7.25 16.81
CA ILE A 28 6.39 6.04 17.62
C ILE A 28 5.42 6.18 18.79
N CYS A 29 4.58 5.17 19.02
CA CYS A 29 3.64 5.15 20.14
C CYS A 29 3.52 3.75 20.74
N ASP A 30 3.56 3.68 22.08
CA ASP A 30 3.47 2.42 22.83
C ASP A 30 2.33 2.51 23.84
N ARG A 31 1.51 1.45 23.93
CA ARG A 31 0.30 1.34 24.76
C ARG A 31 -0.86 2.16 24.23
N VAL A 32 -2.06 1.66 24.51
CA VAL A 32 -3.35 2.25 24.09
C VAL A 32 -3.44 3.77 24.29
N PRO A 33 -3.08 4.37 25.45
CA PRO A 33 -3.20 5.83 25.62
C PRO A 33 -2.32 6.64 24.66
N GLU A 34 -1.12 6.14 24.32
CA GLU A 34 -0.24 6.83 23.39
C GLU A 34 -0.72 6.67 21.95
N CYS A 35 -1.23 5.49 21.58
CA CYS A 35 -1.86 5.26 20.29
C CYS A 35 -3.05 6.19 20.06
N ILE A 36 -3.90 6.40 21.07
CA ILE A 36 -5.01 7.37 21.01
C ILE A 36 -4.48 8.79 20.81
N ARG A 37 -3.48 9.21 21.61
CA ARG A 37 -2.88 10.55 21.48
C ARG A 37 -2.30 10.76 20.09
N ALA A 38 -1.56 9.77 19.59
CA ALA A 38 -0.94 9.83 18.28
C ALA A 38 -1.99 9.89 17.17
N ALA A 39 -3.05 9.06 17.24
CA ALA A 39 -4.21 9.06 16.35
C ALA A 39 -4.79 10.47 16.20
N ARG A 40 -5.18 11.08 17.33
CA ARG A 40 -5.71 12.44 17.39
C ARG A 40 -4.76 13.48 16.83
N LEU A 41 -3.45 13.35 17.07
CA LEU A 41 -2.48 14.30 16.56
C LEU A 41 -2.44 14.32 15.04
N ALA A 42 -2.40 13.17 14.36
CA ALA A 42 -2.40 13.19 12.89
C ALA A 42 -3.70 13.74 12.31
N LEU A 43 -4.84 13.40 12.93
CA LEU A 43 -6.14 13.93 12.52
C LEU A 43 -6.17 15.46 12.69
N ARG A 44 -5.68 15.97 13.82
CA ARG A 44 -5.52 17.41 14.10
C ARG A 44 -4.58 18.11 13.12
N GLU A 45 -3.62 17.39 12.56
CA GLU A 45 -2.71 17.90 11.53
C GLU A 45 -3.21 17.63 10.08
N GLY A 46 -4.49 17.30 9.90
CA GLY A 46 -5.14 17.23 8.60
C GLY A 46 -4.90 15.93 7.82
N ALA A 47 -4.61 14.81 8.48
CA ALA A 47 -4.51 13.54 7.79
C ALA A 47 -5.89 13.07 7.29
N ASP A 48 -6.01 12.78 5.99
CA ASP A 48 -7.23 12.23 5.40
C ASP A 48 -7.59 10.87 5.97
N PHE A 49 -6.59 10.05 6.30
CA PHE A 49 -6.68 8.74 6.94
C PHE A 49 -5.37 8.40 7.66
N ILE A 50 -5.39 7.36 8.48
CA ILE A 50 -4.27 6.96 9.34
C ILE A 50 -3.55 5.72 8.76
N LYS A 51 -2.23 5.68 8.83
CA LYS A 51 -1.41 4.50 8.53
C LYS A 51 -0.72 3.99 9.78
N VAL A 52 -0.73 2.67 9.99
CA VAL A 52 -0.03 2.00 11.10
C VAL A 52 0.95 0.95 10.59
N MET A 53 2.00 0.67 11.36
CA MET A 53 2.95 -0.41 11.10
C MET A 53 2.70 -1.56 12.07
N THR A 54 2.08 -2.62 11.57
CA THR A 54 1.63 -3.78 12.38
C THR A 54 2.53 -5.00 12.21
N SER A 55 3.58 -4.89 11.40
CA SER A 55 4.66 -5.86 11.35
C SER A 55 6.00 -5.17 11.19
N GLY A 56 7.08 -5.95 11.34
CA GLY A 56 8.38 -5.56 10.82
C GLY A 56 8.35 -5.38 9.30
N GLY A 57 9.47 -4.89 8.77
CA GLY A 57 9.57 -4.51 7.37
C GLY A 57 10.86 -4.97 6.70
N VAL A 58 10.84 -4.93 5.36
CA VAL A 58 11.99 -5.25 4.51
C VAL A 58 13.18 -4.33 4.85
N MET A 59 12.92 -3.03 5.03
CA MET A 59 13.94 -2.01 5.30
C MET A 59 14.27 -1.81 6.79
N SER A 60 13.70 -2.62 7.67
CA SER A 60 14.00 -2.55 9.11
C SER A 60 15.17 -3.48 9.48
N GLN A 61 16.15 -2.96 10.21
CA GLN A 61 17.38 -3.73 10.51
C GLN A 61 17.16 -4.92 11.46
N ARG A 62 16.39 -4.74 12.53
CA ARG A 62 16.30 -5.70 13.65
C ARG A 62 14.99 -6.48 13.73
N ASP A 63 13.95 -6.02 13.03
CA ASP A 63 12.69 -6.75 12.91
C ASP A 63 12.67 -7.54 11.58
N ARG A 64 11.56 -8.22 11.30
CA ARG A 64 11.32 -8.91 10.02
C ARG A 64 9.84 -8.82 9.61
N PRO A 65 9.52 -8.98 8.31
CA PRO A 65 8.15 -8.98 7.80
C PRO A 65 7.16 -9.86 8.57
N GLU A 66 7.62 -11.01 9.08
CA GLU A 66 6.81 -11.99 9.80
C GLU A 66 6.53 -11.59 11.26
N TYR A 67 7.29 -10.64 11.81
CA TYR A 67 7.20 -10.27 13.22
C TYR A 67 6.03 -9.32 13.44
N THR A 68 5.07 -9.76 14.25
CA THR A 68 3.88 -8.97 14.60
C THR A 68 4.25 -7.80 15.50
N GLN A 69 3.63 -6.65 15.22
CA GLN A 69 3.75 -5.40 15.95
C GLN A 69 2.36 -4.83 16.23
N PHE A 70 2.27 -4.04 17.29
CA PHE A 70 1.06 -3.66 18.01
C PHE A 70 0.27 -4.84 18.55
N THR A 71 -0.42 -4.59 19.65
CA THR A 71 -1.48 -5.45 20.16
C THR A 71 -2.81 -5.13 19.45
N LEU A 72 -3.74 -6.08 19.48
CA LEU A 72 -5.10 -5.86 18.97
C LEU A 72 -5.75 -4.61 19.59
N GLU A 73 -5.54 -4.38 20.88
CA GLU A 73 -6.15 -3.25 21.58
C GLU A 73 -5.55 -1.91 21.15
N GLU A 74 -4.27 -1.86 20.80
CA GLU A 74 -3.64 -0.66 20.23
C GLU A 74 -4.16 -0.37 18.82
N ILE A 75 -4.27 -1.39 17.97
CA ILE A 75 -4.86 -1.24 16.62
C ILE A 75 -6.30 -0.75 16.72
N LYS A 76 -7.15 -1.41 17.53
CA LYS A 76 -8.54 -1.00 17.76
C LYS A 76 -8.64 0.42 18.33
N ALA A 77 -7.74 0.83 19.20
CA ALA A 77 -7.75 2.17 19.75
C ALA A 77 -7.52 3.23 18.66
N ILE A 78 -6.61 2.97 17.72
CA ILE A 78 -6.33 3.86 16.59
C ILE A 78 -7.54 3.87 15.62
N VAL A 79 -8.06 2.70 15.27
CA VAL A 79 -9.23 2.56 14.39
C VAL A 79 -10.43 3.32 14.94
N ARG A 80 -10.75 3.16 16.24
CA ARG A 80 -11.86 3.90 16.89
C ARG A 80 -11.70 5.42 16.83
N GLU A 81 -10.47 5.94 16.89
CA GLU A 81 -10.25 7.39 16.78
C GLU A 81 -10.40 7.89 15.33
N ALA A 82 -10.04 7.07 14.33
CA ALA A 82 -10.32 7.36 12.92
C ALA A 82 -11.84 7.36 12.63
N GLU A 83 -12.55 6.34 13.11
CA GLU A 83 -14.01 6.20 12.90
C GLU A 83 -14.79 7.37 13.49
N LYS A 84 -14.38 7.90 14.65
CA LYS A 84 -15.02 9.06 15.30
C LYS A 84 -15.05 10.33 14.44
N VAL A 85 -14.16 10.43 13.47
CA VAL A 85 -14.12 11.57 12.54
C VAL A 85 -14.46 11.15 11.10
N GLY A 86 -15.02 9.96 10.91
CA GLY A 86 -15.47 9.47 9.61
C GLY A 86 -14.34 9.09 8.65
N THR A 87 -13.17 8.72 9.16
CA THR A 87 -12.07 8.17 8.35
C THR A 87 -11.67 6.77 8.79
N PHE A 88 -10.64 6.21 8.16
CA PHE A 88 -10.21 4.82 8.28
C PHE A 88 -8.71 4.69 8.57
N VAL A 89 -8.29 3.44 8.78
CA VAL A 89 -6.90 3.05 9.02
C VAL A 89 -6.45 2.08 7.95
N THR A 90 -5.20 2.24 7.49
CA THR A 90 -4.49 1.30 6.63
C THR A 90 -3.27 0.75 7.38
N ALA A 91 -2.78 -0.44 7.05
CA ALA A 91 -1.71 -1.08 7.80
C ALA A 91 -0.60 -1.62 6.92
N HIS A 92 0.64 -1.24 7.21
CA HIS A 92 1.81 -2.05 6.81
C HIS A 92 1.72 -3.38 7.56
N CYS A 93 1.52 -4.45 6.81
CA CYS A 93 1.09 -5.72 7.37
C CYS A 93 1.51 -6.87 6.45
N GLN A 94 2.65 -7.49 6.75
CA GLN A 94 3.30 -8.44 5.85
C GLN A 94 3.06 -9.91 6.23
N GLY A 95 3.25 -10.27 7.50
CA GLY A 95 3.12 -11.64 8.02
C GLY A 95 1.68 -12.11 8.25
N THR A 96 1.46 -13.43 8.17
CA THR A 96 0.13 -14.07 8.33
C THR A 96 -0.60 -13.64 9.61
N GLU A 97 0.06 -13.76 10.77
CA GLU A 97 -0.54 -13.47 12.07
C GLU A 97 -0.93 -11.98 12.20
N THR A 98 -0.09 -11.08 11.68
CA THR A 98 -0.41 -9.65 11.73
C THR A 98 -1.55 -9.28 10.78
N ILE A 99 -1.68 -9.96 9.63
CA ILE A 99 -2.78 -9.72 8.69
C ILE A 99 -4.10 -10.04 9.38
N LYS A 100 -4.20 -11.22 10.01
CA LYS A 100 -5.38 -11.61 10.80
C LYS A 100 -5.64 -10.63 11.94
N LEU A 101 -4.62 -10.28 12.72
CA LEU A 101 -4.71 -9.34 13.84
C LEU A 101 -5.21 -7.96 13.39
N SER A 102 -4.72 -7.47 12.26
CA SER A 102 -5.03 -6.14 11.74
C SER A 102 -6.44 -6.10 11.15
N ILE A 103 -6.84 -7.13 10.40
CA ILE A 103 -8.23 -7.31 9.93
C ILE A 103 -9.18 -7.34 11.14
N GLN A 104 -8.85 -8.12 12.18
CA GLN A 104 -9.63 -8.15 13.43
C GLN A 104 -9.66 -6.77 14.14
N GLY A 105 -8.60 -5.97 13.96
CA GLY A 105 -8.48 -4.62 14.48
C GLY A 105 -9.37 -3.60 13.76
N GLY A 106 -9.85 -3.90 12.55
CA GLY A 106 -10.72 -3.04 11.75
C GLY A 106 -9.99 -2.13 10.77
N ILE A 107 -8.83 -2.56 10.24
CA ILE A 107 -8.18 -1.86 9.12
C ILE A 107 -9.05 -1.94 7.86
N ARG A 108 -8.90 -0.96 6.95
CA ARG A 108 -9.57 -0.95 5.64
C ARG A 108 -8.74 -1.63 4.56
N THR A 109 -7.43 -1.45 4.61
CA THR A 109 -6.50 -2.08 3.66
C THR A 109 -5.32 -2.68 4.39
N SER A 110 -4.79 -3.77 3.82
CA SER A 110 -3.53 -4.41 4.23
C SER A 110 -2.49 -4.19 3.14
N GLU A 111 -1.44 -3.44 3.47
CA GLU A 111 -0.36 -3.10 2.57
C GLU A 111 0.74 -4.14 2.61
N HIS A 112 1.32 -4.40 1.44
CA HIS A 112 2.23 -5.49 1.12
C HIS A 112 1.56 -6.85 1.13
N ALA A 113 0.99 -7.26 2.28
CA ALA A 113 0.27 -8.53 2.45
C ALA A 113 1.02 -9.74 1.83
N PHE A 114 2.29 -9.93 2.23
CA PHE A 114 3.15 -10.97 1.65
C PHE A 114 2.64 -12.39 1.90
N TYR A 115 2.12 -12.65 3.11
CA TYR A 115 1.84 -14.01 3.58
C TYR A 115 0.39 -14.29 4.04
N PRO A 116 -0.68 -13.78 3.42
CA PRO A 116 -2.04 -14.16 3.82
C PRO A 116 -2.28 -15.65 3.52
N ASP A 117 -2.63 -16.41 4.55
CA ASP A 117 -3.11 -17.78 4.43
C ASP A 117 -4.62 -17.81 4.12
N GLU A 118 -5.20 -19.01 4.01
CA GLU A 118 -6.62 -19.18 3.69
C GLU A 118 -7.54 -18.49 4.71
N GLU A 119 -7.23 -18.59 6.01
CA GLU A 119 -7.99 -17.92 7.06
C GLU A 119 -7.90 -16.39 6.93
N ALA A 120 -6.71 -15.83 6.67
CA ALA A 120 -6.55 -14.39 6.46
C ALA A 120 -7.33 -13.89 5.23
N ILE A 121 -7.38 -14.69 4.14
CA ILE A 121 -8.16 -14.40 2.94
C ILE A 121 -9.67 -14.42 3.25
N GLU A 122 -10.15 -15.44 3.96
CA GLU A 122 -11.55 -15.53 4.39
C GLU A 122 -11.95 -14.35 5.28
N MET A 123 -11.08 -13.98 6.23
CA MET A 123 -11.30 -12.81 7.08
C MET A 123 -11.36 -11.51 6.26
N ALA A 124 -10.50 -11.36 5.25
CA ALA A 124 -10.51 -10.18 4.39
C ALA A 124 -11.81 -10.07 3.59
N LEU A 125 -12.34 -11.19 3.08
CA LEU A 125 -13.64 -11.25 2.43
C LEU A 125 -14.79 -10.93 3.39
N GLU A 126 -14.80 -11.51 4.59
CA GLU A 126 -15.86 -11.30 5.58
C GLU A 126 -15.89 -9.83 6.08
N LYS A 127 -14.73 -9.20 6.20
CA LYS A 127 -14.57 -7.84 6.73
C LYS A 127 -14.44 -6.76 5.65
N ASP A 128 -14.54 -7.12 4.37
CA ASP A 128 -14.40 -6.21 3.23
C ASP A 128 -13.08 -5.42 3.24
N VAL A 129 -11.97 -6.13 3.49
CA VAL A 129 -10.61 -5.57 3.52
C VAL A 129 -9.92 -5.82 2.19
N ALA A 130 -9.33 -4.78 1.61
CA ALA A 130 -8.56 -4.88 0.38
C ALA A 130 -7.07 -5.10 0.65
N PHE A 131 -6.38 -5.81 -0.24
CA PHE A 131 -4.93 -5.96 -0.21
C PHE A 131 -4.25 -5.03 -1.22
N VAL A 132 -3.13 -4.45 -0.81
CA VAL A 132 -2.34 -3.49 -1.61
C VAL A 132 -0.91 -4.05 -1.76
N PRO A 133 -0.60 -4.79 -2.83
CA PRO A 133 0.60 -5.64 -2.90
C PRO A 133 1.92 -4.89 -2.92
N THR A 134 2.01 -3.76 -3.63
CA THR A 134 3.24 -2.97 -3.77
C THR A 134 4.43 -3.79 -4.26
N LEU A 135 4.21 -4.64 -5.27
CA LEU A 135 5.25 -5.50 -5.84
C LEU A 135 6.39 -4.66 -6.46
N SER A 136 6.07 -3.46 -6.94
CA SER A 136 7.01 -2.56 -7.60
C SER A 136 8.22 -2.20 -6.71
N ILE A 137 8.02 -1.86 -5.43
CA ILE A 137 9.13 -1.53 -4.53
C ILE A 137 10.05 -2.74 -4.31
N SER A 138 9.48 -3.93 -4.08
CA SER A 138 10.25 -5.16 -3.91
C SER A 138 11.04 -5.50 -5.18
N GLN A 139 10.40 -5.40 -6.36
CA GLN A 139 11.06 -5.65 -7.64
C GLN A 139 12.25 -4.71 -7.88
N GLN A 140 12.11 -3.42 -7.55
CA GLN A 140 13.20 -2.44 -7.68
C GLN A 140 14.33 -2.70 -6.69
N ILE A 141 14.01 -3.00 -5.43
CA ILE A 141 15.01 -3.34 -4.40
C ILE A 141 15.81 -4.57 -4.81
N ILE A 142 15.15 -5.62 -5.31
CA ILE A 142 15.81 -6.84 -5.77
C ILE A 142 16.73 -6.57 -6.96
N ARG A 143 16.28 -5.77 -7.94
CA ARG A 143 17.04 -5.53 -9.18
C ARG A 143 18.22 -4.59 -9.00
N GLY A 144 18.10 -3.56 -8.16
CA GLY A 144 19.06 -2.46 -8.11
C GLY A 144 19.42 -1.97 -6.70
N GLY A 145 18.90 -2.61 -5.65
CA GLY A 145 19.10 -2.16 -4.27
C GLY A 145 20.57 -2.08 -3.85
N VAL A 146 21.37 -3.12 -4.17
CA VAL A 146 22.80 -3.15 -3.82
C VAL A 146 23.56 -2.00 -4.47
N GLU A 147 23.34 -1.77 -5.78
CA GLU A 147 23.98 -0.68 -6.52
C GLU A 147 23.53 0.70 -6.03
N ALA A 148 22.27 0.80 -5.58
CA ALA A 148 21.72 2.00 -4.97
C ALA A 148 22.16 2.21 -3.50
N GLY A 149 23.02 1.33 -2.95
CA GLY A 149 23.56 1.44 -1.60
C GLY A 149 22.65 0.92 -0.49
N TYR A 150 21.63 0.15 -0.82
CA TYR A 150 20.78 -0.49 0.18
C TYR A 150 21.58 -1.63 0.86
N PRO A 151 21.40 -1.85 2.17
CA PRO A 151 22.08 -2.95 2.85
C PRO A 151 21.69 -4.30 2.26
N SER A 152 22.64 -5.24 2.17
CA SER A 152 22.39 -6.56 1.56
C SER A 152 21.24 -7.31 2.25
N TRP A 153 21.16 -7.23 3.58
CA TRP A 153 20.08 -7.85 4.35
C TRP A 153 18.68 -7.35 3.97
N ALA A 154 18.55 -6.13 3.44
CA ALA A 154 17.26 -5.61 2.99
C ALA A 154 16.89 -6.20 1.62
N VAL A 155 17.88 -6.33 0.74
CA VAL A 155 17.72 -6.99 -0.57
C VAL A 155 17.40 -8.47 -0.38
N GLU A 156 18.13 -9.16 0.50
CA GLU A 156 17.89 -10.57 0.86
C GLU A 156 16.46 -10.78 1.39
N LYS A 157 15.97 -9.92 2.29
CA LYS A 157 14.58 -9.98 2.77
C LYS A 157 13.55 -9.79 1.64
N ALA A 158 13.82 -8.90 0.69
CA ALA A 158 12.93 -8.69 -0.45
C ALA A 158 12.91 -9.92 -1.38
N GLU A 159 14.08 -10.52 -1.64
CA GLU A 159 14.23 -11.75 -2.42
C GLU A 159 13.51 -12.94 -1.76
N GLU A 160 13.67 -13.11 -0.45
CA GLU A 160 13.01 -14.16 0.34
C GLU A 160 11.48 -14.08 0.23
N ALA A 161 10.91 -12.86 0.23
CA ALA A 161 9.47 -12.64 0.20
C ALA A 161 8.86 -12.67 -1.21
N TRP A 162 9.66 -12.44 -2.26
CA TRP A 162 9.18 -12.13 -3.62
C TRP A 162 8.23 -13.18 -4.20
N GLU A 163 8.68 -14.44 -4.21
CA GLU A 163 7.96 -15.53 -4.87
C GLU A 163 6.63 -15.83 -4.15
N GLU A 164 6.65 -15.84 -2.81
CA GLU A 164 5.43 -16.05 -2.04
C GLU A 164 4.47 -14.88 -2.16
N SER A 165 4.99 -13.64 -2.17
CA SER A 165 4.15 -12.44 -2.37
C SER A 165 3.42 -12.48 -3.71
N CYS A 166 4.09 -12.87 -4.81
CA CYS A 166 3.42 -13.00 -6.11
C CYS A 166 2.29 -14.04 -6.06
N LYS A 167 2.53 -15.19 -5.42
CA LYS A 167 1.55 -16.27 -5.27
C LYS A 167 0.36 -15.90 -4.39
N THR A 168 0.61 -15.22 -3.28
CA THR A 168 -0.46 -14.83 -2.35
C THR A 168 -1.34 -13.75 -2.94
N VAL A 169 -0.79 -12.83 -3.73
CA VAL A 169 -1.58 -11.85 -4.51
C VAL A 169 -2.49 -12.56 -5.51
N GLU A 170 -1.95 -13.49 -6.30
CA GLU A 170 -2.74 -14.31 -7.24
C GLU A 170 -3.84 -15.09 -6.53
N ARG A 171 -3.50 -15.77 -5.41
CA ARG A 171 -4.46 -16.57 -4.63
C ARG A 171 -5.56 -15.70 -4.03
N SER A 172 -5.21 -14.54 -3.46
CA SER A 172 -6.17 -13.61 -2.85
C SER A 172 -7.13 -13.04 -3.89
N HIS A 173 -6.61 -12.62 -5.05
CA HIS A 173 -7.42 -12.17 -6.19
C HIS A 173 -8.39 -13.24 -6.67
N ARG A 174 -7.91 -14.48 -6.87
CA ARG A 174 -8.77 -15.60 -7.30
C ARG A 174 -9.85 -15.96 -6.29
N ALA A 175 -9.58 -15.75 -4.99
CA ALA A 175 -10.57 -15.92 -3.93
C ALA A 175 -11.60 -14.78 -3.88
N GLY A 176 -11.36 -13.67 -4.58
CA GLY A 176 -12.26 -12.51 -4.66
C GLY A 176 -11.90 -11.37 -3.72
N VAL A 177 -10.74 -11.40 -3.04
CA VAL A 177 -10.27 -10.29 -2.23
C VAL A 177 -10.00 -9.09 -3.15
N PRO A 178 -10.53 -7.89 -2.87
CA PRO A 178 -10.22 -6.71 -3.67
C PRO A 178 -8.72 -6.39 -3.62
N ILE A 179 -8.06 -6.38 -4.77
CA ILE A 179 -6.66 -5.96 -4.90
C ILE A 179 -6.61 -4.52 -5.40
N CYS A 180 -5.80 -3.67 -4.74
CA CYS A 180 -5.53 -2.30 -5.16
C CYS A 180 -4.08 -2.16 -5.63
N ALA A 181 -3.86 -1.52 -6.78
CA ALA A 181 -2.51 -1.26 -7.27
C ALA A 181 -1.91 -0.02 -6.59
N ALA A 182 -0.67 -0.14 -6.09
CA ALA A 182 0.16 0.97 -5.59
C ALA A 182 1.64 0.54 -5.65
N THR A 183 2.58 1.48 -5.62
CA THR A 183 4.01 1.17 -5.79
C THR A 183 4.86 1.24 -4.52
N ASP A 184 4.44 2.04 -3.54
CA ASP A 184 5.26 2.44 -2.38
C ASP A 184 6.56 3.17 -2.77
N PHE A 185 6.59 3.82 -3.94
CA PHE A 185 7.73 4.62 -4.36
C PHE A 185 7.81 5.92 -3.58
N CYS A 186 9.02 6.26 -3.12
CA CYS A 186 9.27 7.40 -2.22
C CYS A 186 10.01 8.58 -2.89
N GLY A 187 10.28 8.50 -4.19
CA GLY A 187 10.99 9.53 -4.95
C GLY A 187 12.52 9.44 -4.89
N SER A 188 13.07 8.35 -4.34
CA SER A 188 14.51 8.09 -4.40
C SER A 188 14.95 7.79 -5.85
N PRO A 189 16.26 7.88 -6.17
CA PRO A 189 16.75 7.53 -7.51
C PRO A 189 16.38 6.12 -7.98
N LEU A 190 16.24 5.16 -7.05
CA LEU A 190 15.79 3.80 -7.34
C LEU A 190 14.24 3.69 -7.39
N LEU A 191 13.54 4.45 -6.56
CA LEU A 191 12.08 4.40 -6.37
C LEU A 191 11.44 5.70 -6.87
N LYS A 192 11.57 5.99 -8.16
CA LYS A 192 11.17 7.28 -8.75
C LYS A 192 9.65 7.41 -8.86
N PHE A 193 9.14 8.62 -8.62
CA PHE A 193 7.76 8.95 -8.97
C PHE A 193 7.53 8.89 -10.48
N GLY A 194 6.30 8.60 -10.88
CA GLY A 194 5.89 8.52 -12.29
C GLY A 194 5.95 7.11 -12.90
N GLN A 195 6.57 6.14 -12.22
CA GLN A 195 6.67 4.75 -12.67
C GLN A 195 5.54 3.87 -12.10
N ASN A 196 4.37 4.44 -11.85
CA ASN A 196 3.29 3.76 -11.12
C ASN A 196 2.67 2.58 -11.89
N ALA A 197 2.66 2.66 -13.22
CA ALA A 197 2.10 1.62 -14.08
C ALA A 197 2.91 0.31 -14.05
N MET A 198 4.13 0.31 -13.49
CA MET A 198 4.91 -0.90 -13.24
C MET A 198 4.14 -1.91 -12.39
N GLU A 199 3.32 -1.46 -11.43
CA GLU A 199 2.53 -2.36 -10.60
C GLU A 199 1.52 -3.15 -11.44
N LEU A 200 0.93 -2.53 -12.46
CA LEU A 200 -0.06 -3.18 -13.32
C LEU A 200 0.58 -4.27 -14.18
N GLU A 201 1.76 -3.99 -14.74
CA GLU A 201 2.55 -5.00 -15.46
C GLU A 201 2.90 -6.18 -14.55
N LEU A 202 3.36 -5.91 -13.32
CA LEU A 202 3.68 -6.97 -12.35
C LEU A 202 2.46 -7.82 -11.97
N LEU A 203 1.28 -7.20 -11.78
CA LEU A 203 0.06 -7.94 -11.51
C LEU A 203 -0.29 -8.90 -12.67
N VAL A 204 -0.09 -8.48 -13.91
CA VAL A 204 -0.33 -9.32 -15.10
C VAL A 204 0.74 -10.41 -15.21
N ASP A 205 2.01 -10.04 -15.21
CA ASP A 205 3.12 -10.93 -15.53
C ASP A 205 3.53 -11.88 -14.40
N LYS A 206 3.34 -11.46 -13.14
CA LYS A 206 3.79 -12.21 -11.96
C LYS A 206 2.64 -12.81 -11.16
N CYS A 207 1.46 -12.21 -11.22
CA CYS A 207 0.27 -12.65 -10.47
C CYS A 207 -0.86 -13.16 -11.38
N HIS A 208 -0.63 -13.25 -12.69
CA HIS A 208 -1.55 -13.82 -13.66
C HIS A 208 -2.92 -13.12 -13.73
N PHE A 209 -2.95 -11.80 -13.47
CA PHE A 209 -4.13 -10.99 -13.73
C PHE A 209 -4.36 -10.86 -15.23
N LYS A 210 -5.62 -10.76 -15.64
CA LYS A 210 -5.92 -10.21 -16.97
C LYS A 210 -5.63 -8.70 -16.96
N PRO A 211 -5.22 -8.10 -18.09
CA PRO A 211 -4.96 -6.65 -18.16
C PRO A 211 -6.11 -5.78 -17.62
N MET A 212 -7.37 -6.12 -17.92
CA MET A 212 -8.53 -5.39 -17.38
C MET A 212 -8.65 -5.51 -15.85
N GLU A 213 -8.25 -6.63 -15.26
CA GLU A 213 -8.28 -6.83 -13.80
C GLU A 213 -7.23 -5.94 -13.12
N ALA A 214 -6.04 -5.79 -13.73
CA ALA A 214 -5.01 -4.85 -13.27
C ALA A 214 -5.46 -3.39 -13.39
N ILE A 215 -6.14 -3.01 -14.47
CA ILE A 215 -6.76 -1.67 -14.61
C ILE A 215 -7.82 -1.44 -13.51
N VAL A 216 -8.66 -2.44 -13.23
CA VAL A 216 -9.65 -2.36 -12.14
C VAL A 216 -8.97 -2.20 -10.78
N ALA A 217 -7.86 -2.89 -10.54
CA ALA A 217 -7.07 -2.75 -9.32
C ALA A 217 -6.55 -1.31 -9.13
N ALA A 218 -6.13 -0.65 -10.21
CA ALA A 218 -5.61 0.71 -10.19
C ALA A 218 -6.70 1.81 -10.23
N THR A 219 -7.93 1.48 -10.60
CA THR A 219 -9.03 2.44 -10.76
C THR A 219 -10.13 2.21 -9.74
N ARG A 220 -11.10 1.33 -10.02
CA ARG A 220 -12.27 1.07 -9.17
C ARG A 220 -11.86 0.63 -7.76
N ASN A 221 -10.95 -0.34 -7.64
CA ASN A 221 -10.58 -0.86 -6.32
C ASN A 221 -9.77 0.17 -5.53
N ALA A 222 -8.74 0.77 -6.14
CA ALA A 222 -7.95 1.81 -5.48
C ALA A 222 -8.80 2.99 -4.98
N THR A 223 -9.72 3.49 -5.81
CA THR A 223 -10.61 4.58 -5.42
C THR A 223 -11.59 4.15 -4.33
N GLN A 224 -12.18 2.96 -4.42
CA GLN A 224 -13.11 2.44 -3.40
C GLN A 224 -12.41 2.20 -2.06
N TYR A 225 -11.33 1.42 -2.03
CA TYR A 225 -10.74 0.92 -0.79
C TYR A 225 -9.58 1.78 -0.29
N ALA A 226 -8.60 2.11 -1.13
CA ALA A 226 -7.41 2.82 -0.68
C ALA A 226 -7.65 4.33 -0.45
N CYS A 227 -8.54 4.94 -1.24
CA CYS A 227 -8.81 6.39 -1.16
C CYS A 227 -10.14 6.74 -0.48
N ASN A 228 -11.10 5.80 -0.41
CA ASN A 228 -12.49 6.06 0.00
C ASN A 228 -13.17 7.16 -0.84
N LEU A 229 -12.97 7.09 -2.16
CA LEU A 229 -13.49 8.03 -3.16
C LEU A 229 -14.24 7.32 -4.30
N GLY A 230 -14.61 6.04 -4.15
CA GLY A 230 -15.27 5.26 -5.21
C GLY A 230 -16.62 5.82 -5.68
N ASP A 231 -17.30 6.61 -4.84
CA ASP A 231 -18.52 7.34 -5.20
C ASP A 231 -18.27 8.60 -6.03
N LYS A 232 -17.01 9.07 -6.10
CA LYS A 232 -16.63 10.33 -6.76
C LYS A 232 -15.80 10.14 -8.02
N ILE A 233 -14.89 9.17 -8.02
CA ILE A 233 -13.91 8.91 -9.09
C ILE A 233 -13.69 7.42 -9.29
N GLY A 234 -12.92 7.03 -10.31
CA GLY A 234 -12.54 5.65 -10.60
C GLY A 234 -13.08 5.19 -11.95
N PRO A 235 -14.19 4.43 -12.01
CA PRO A 235 -14.78 4.03 -13.26
C PRO A 235 -15.44 5.21 -13.99
N VAL A 236 -15.48 5.13 -15.33
CA VAL A 236 -16.20 6.08 -16.18
C VAL A 236 -17.69 5.78 -16.11
N GLU A 237 -18.38 6.46 -15.19
CA GLU A 237 -19.80 6.29 -14.89
C GLU A 237 -20.47 7.66 -14.74
N GLU A 238 -21.77 7.75 -15.00
CA GLU A 238 -22.54 8.98 -14.80
C GLU A 238 -22.41 9.48 -13.35
N ASN A 239 -22.38 10.80 -13.17
CA ASN A 239 -22.28 11.50 -11.87
C ASN A 239 -20.94 11.37 -11.13
N LYS A 240 -19.91 10.79 -11.74
CA LYS A 240 -18.52 10.86 -11.24
C LYS A 240 -17.75 12.02 -11.88
N LEU A 241 -16.70 12.47 -11.20
CA LEU A 241 -15.79 13.48 -11.73
C LEU A 241 -15.04 12.90 -12.94
N ALA A 242 -14.84 13.74 -13.95
CA ALA A 242 -14.14 13.37 -15.17
C ALA A 242 -12.62 13.37 -14.94
N ASP A 243 -12.15 12.31 -14.28
CA ASP A 243 -10.74 11.93 -14.17
C ASP A 243 -10.45 10.86 -15.24
N ILE A 244 -9.94 11.29 -16.38
CA ILE A 244 -9.84 10.46 -17.61
C ILE A 244 -8.44 10.59 -18.17
N ILE A 245 -7.87 9.47 -18.61
CA ILE A 245 -6.70 9.47 -19.48
C ILE A 245 -7.09 8.94 -20.87
N ILE A 246 -6.48 9.50 -21.90
CA ILE A 246 -6.52 8.95 -23.26
C ILE A 246 -5.13 8.37 -23.53
N VAL A 247 -5.09 7.15 -24.03
CA VAL A 247 -3.86 6.41 -24.33
C VAL A 247 -3.91 6.00 -25.80
N ASP A 248 -2.83 6.22 -26.55
CA ASP A 248 -2.68 5.70 -27.91
C ASP A 248 -2.33 4.21 -27.85
N GLY A 249 -3.23 3.37 -28.34
CA GLY A 249 -3.12 1.92 -28.26
C GLY A 249 -4.15 1.24 -27.34
N ASP A 250 -3.99 -0.06 -27.15
CA ASP A 250 -4.93 -0.91 -26.41
C ASP A 250 -4.24 -1.57 -25.21
N PRO A 251 -4.40 -1.03 -23.99
CA PRO A 251 -3.76 -1.59 -22.80
C PRO A 251 -4.29 -2.97 -22.41
N LEU A 252 -5.37 -3.46 -23.06
CA LEU A 252 -5.85 -4.82 -22.86
C LEU A 252 -5.06 -5.86 -23.67
N LYS A 253 -4.30 -5.42 -24.67
CA LYS A 253 -3.37 -6.26 -25.44
C LYS A 253 -1.95 -6.19 -24.89
N ASP A 254 -1.54 -5.02 -24.43
CA ASP A 254 -0.24 -4.78 -23.84
C ASP A 254 -0.36 -3.78 -22.68
N ILE A 255 -0.32 -4.28 -21.45
CA ILE A 255 -0.46 -3.45 -20.25
C ILE A 255 0.78 -2.55 -20.02
N ALA A 256 1.94 -2.93 -20.57
CA ALA A 256 3.19 -2.19 -20.39
C ALA A 256 3.16 -0.83 -21.09
N LEU A 257 2.28 -0.67 -22.09
CA LEU A 257 1.97 0.61 -22.74
C LEU A 257 1.72 1.74 -21.72
N LEU A 258 1.06 1.44 -20.59
CA LEU A 258 0.73 2.42 -19.56
C LEU A 258 1.98 2.97 -18.82
N GLN A 259 3.14 2.34 -18.97
CA GLN A 259 4.40 2.84 -18.44
C GLN A 259 5.06 3.90 -19.33
N ASP A 260 4.68 3.97 -20.61
CA ASP A 260 5.15 5.01 -21.50
C ASP A 260 4.25 6.24 -21.40
N VAL A 261 4.82 7.32 -20.87
CA VAL A 261 4.10 8.58 -20.68
C VAL A 261 3.82 9.31 -21.98
N GLU A 262 4.55 8.98 -23.05
CA GLU A 262 4.34 9.56 -24.39
C GLU A 262 3.10 8.96 -25.06
N GLU A 263 2.76 7.70 -24.73
CA GLU A 263 1.54 7.04 -25.19
C GLU A 263 0.29 7.58 -24.46
N VAL A 264 0.44 8.30 -23.36
CA VAL A 264 -0.67 9.00 -22.68
C VAL A 264 -0.92 10.34 -23.37
N GLU A 265 -1.77 10.32 -24.38
CA GLU A 265 -2.11 11.49 -25.21
C GLU A 265 -2.79 12.63 -24.45
N MET A 266 -3.65 12.32 -23.48
CA MET A 266 -4.39 13.33 -22.71
C MET A 266 -4.55 12.91 -21.26
N VAL A 267 -4.44 13.87 -20.35
CA VAL A 267 -4.83 13.72 -18.94
C VAL A 267 -5.85 14.79 -18.59
N MET A 268 -7.03 14.34 -18.18
CA MET A 268 -8.11 15.17 -17.66
C MET A 268 -8.30 14.89 -16.18
N LYS A 269 -8.41 15.95 -15.38
CA LYS A 269 -8.67 15.89 -13.95
C LYS A 269 -9.83 16.82 -13.61
N ASN A 270 -10.86 16.30 -12.96
CA ASN A 270 -12.08 17.01 -12.62
C ASN A 270 -12.70 17.75 -13.82
N GLY A 271 -12.63 17.16 -15.02
CA GLY A 271 -13.12 17.77 -16.26
C GLY A 271 -12.20 18.82 -16.90
N VAL A 272 -11.04 19.12 -16.30
CA VAL A 272 -10.05 20.04 -16.84
C VAL A 272 -8.95 19.24 -17.52
N ILE A 273 -8.62 19.59 -18.76
CA ILE A 273 -7.49 19.00 -19.47
C ILE A 273 -6.20 19.61 -18.89
N GLU A 274 -5.41 18.79 -18.20
CA GLU A 274 -4.14 19.18 -17.58
C GLU A 274 -2.96 18.93 -18.53
N VAL A 275 -3.08 17.92 -19.41
CA VAL A 275 -2.10 17.55 -20.43
C VAL A 275 -2.83 17.21 -21.72
N ASP A 276 -2.38 17.78 -22.84
CA ASP A 276 -2.83 17.41 -24.19
C ASP A 276 -1.61 17.35 -25.12
N ARG A 277 -1.26 16.16 -25.58
CA ARG A 277 -0.13 15.89 -26.48
C ARG A 277 -0.55 15.71 -27.94
N ARG A 278 -1.86 15.83 -28.22
CA ARG A 278 -2.42 15.64 -29.58
C ARG A 278 -2.36 16.91 -30.43
N LEU A 279 -1.84 18.01 -29.87
CA LEU A 279 -1.71 19.34 -30.46
C LEU A 279 -0.24 19.66 -30.73
#